data_AF-A0A401YN36-F1
#
_entry.id   AF-A0A401YN36-F1
#
_cell.length_a   1.000
_cell.length_b   1.000
_cell.length_c   1.000
_cell.angle_alpha   90.00
_cell.angle_beta   90.00
_cell.angle_gamma   90.00
#
_symmetry.space_group_name_H-M   'P 1'
#
loop_
_entity.id
_entity.type
_entity.pdbx_description
1 polymer ?
#
loop_
_entity_poly.entity_id
_entity_poly.type
_entity_poly.pdbx_seq_one_letter_code
_entity_poly.pdbx_strand_id
1 'polypeptide(L)' 'MMRLADRLLNRVAKKATVEAGCSTRTWCSGGVAYMKVCCYNEGCGDTTAIGRC' A
#
# COMPACT_ATOMS: atom_id res chain seq x y z
N MET A 1 5.22 14.13 -14.15
CA MET A 1 4.84 15.05 -13.05
C MET A 1 3.56 14.53 -12.40
N MET A 2 3.64 14.03 -11.16
CA MET A 2 2.45 13.55 -10.42
C MET A 2 1.55 14.74 -10.05
N ARG A 3 0.25 14.64 -10.35
CA ARG A 3 -0.72 15.71 -10.07
C ARG A 3 -1.00 15.77 -8.57
N LEU A 4 -1.40 16.94 -8.07
CA LEU A 4 -1.71 17.15 -6.65
C LEU A 4 -2.77 16.15 -6.13
N ALA A 5 -3.71 15.76 -7.01
CA ALA A 5 -4.73 14.76 -6.75
C ALA A 5 -4.14 13.39 -6.37
N ASP A 6 -3.13 12.89 -7.09
CA ASP A 6 -2.45 11.62 -6.78
C ASP A 6 -1.83 11.62 -5.38
N ARG A 7 -1.27 12.77 -4.96
CA ARG A 7 -0.68 12.92 -3.62
C ARG A 7 -1.73 12.89 -2.51
N LEU A 8 -2.90 13.48 -2.77
CA LEU A 8 -4.01 13.49 -1.81
C LEU A 8 -4.64 12.11 -1.69
N LEU A 9 -4.88 11.43 -2.81
CA LEU A 9 -5.35 10.04 -2.85
C LEU A 9 -4.46 9.11 -2.02
N ASN A 10 -3.13 9.23 -2.14
CA ASN A 10 -2.21 8.38 -1.39
C ASN A 10 -2.25 8.65 0.14
N ARG A 11 -2.51 9.91 0.56
CA ARG A 11 -2.69 10.25 1.99
C ARG A 11 -4.04 9.78 2.53
N VAL A 12 -5.10 9.96 1.76
CA VAL A 12 -6.45 9.55 2.16
C VAL A 12 -6.54 8.02 2.23
N ALA A 13 -6.00 7.31 1.23
CA ALA A 13 -5.91 5.86 1.25
C ALA A 13 -5.13 5.36 2.48
N LYS A 14 -3.96 5.95 2.77
CA LYS A 14 -3.20 5.63 3.99
C LYS A 14 -4.00 5.87 5.27
N LYS A 15 -4.75 6.97 5.36
CA LYS A 15 -5.53 7.28 6.56
C LYS A 15 -6.71 6.33 6.74
N ALA A 16 -7.43 6.02 5.66
CA ALA A 16 -8.51 5.03 5.66
C ALA A 16 -8.01 3.64 6.08
N THR A 17 -6.83 3.22 5.60
CA THR A 17 -6.24 1.94 6.00
C THR A 17 -5.85 1.90 7.49
N VAL A 18 -5.45 3.03 8.09
CA VAL A 18 -5.10 3.08 9.52
C VAL A 18 -6.35 3.03 10.40
N GLU A 19 -7.42 3.75 10.02
CA GLU A 19 -8.69 3.73 10.76
C GLU A 19 -9.45 2.40 10.60
N ALA A 20 -9.26 1.68 9.49
CA ALA A 20 -9.84 0.35 9.25
C ALA A 20 -9.04 -0.83 9.86
N GLY A 21 -7.99 -0.55 10.65
CA GLY A 21 -7.16 -1.61 11.27
C GLY A 21 -6.33 -2.39 10.24
N CYS A 22 -5.93 -1.75 9.15
CA CYS A 22 -5.13 -2.38 8.12
C CYS A 22 -3.63 -2.27 8.41
N SER A 23 -2.92 -3.37 8.15
CA SER A 23 -1.47 -3.48 8.24
C SER A 23 -0.85 -3.56 6.85
N THR A 24 0.26 -2.86 6.64
CA THR A 24 1.06 -2.96 5.41
C THR A 24 2.27 -3.85 5.65
N ARG A 25 2.45 -4.88 4.80
CA ARG A 25 3.64 -5.72 4.77
C ARG A 25 4.44 -5.42 3.51
N THR A 26 5.73 -5.15 3.68
CA THR A 26 6.69 -4.99 2.57
C THR A 26 7.73 -6.09 2.61
N TRP A 27 8.06 -6.68 1.45
CA TRP A 27 9.12 -7.67 1.35
C TRP A 27 9.83 -7.60 -0.01
N CYS A 28 11.02 -8.19 -0.05
CA CYS A 28 11.83 -8.31 -1.25
C CYS A 28 11.72 -9.70 -1.86
N SER A 29 11.59 -9.78 -3.17
CA SER A 29 11.69 -11.03 -3.91
C SER A 29 12.26 -10.79 -5.30
N GLY A 30 13.34 -11.47 -5.66
CA GLY A 30 13.95 -11.38 -7.00
C GLY A 30 14.45 -9.97 -7.39
N GLY A 31 14.91 -9.15 -6.45
CA GLY A 31 15.35 -7.77 -6.71
C GLY A 31 14.20 -6.76 -6.90
N VAL A 32 12.98 -7.16 -6.55
CA VAL A 32 11.80 -6.29 -6.58
C VAL A 32 11.20 -6.22 -5.18
N ALA A 33 10.93 -5.00 -4.73
CA ALA A 33 10.22 -4.73 -3.49
C ALA A 33 8.72 -4.75 -3.76
N TYR A 34 8.01 -5.54 -2.96
CA TYR A 34 6.57 -5.70 -3.00
C TYR A 34 5.94 -5.16 -1.73
N MET A 35 4.74 -4.63 -1.85
CA MET A 35 3.89 -4.18 -0.75
C MET A 35 2.54 -4.87 -0.84
N LYS A 36 2.01 -5.26 0.30
CA LYS A 36 0.67 -5.80 0.44
C LYS A 36 -0.02 -5.12 1.61
N VAL A 37 -1.27 -4.73 1.41
CA VAL A 37 -2.11 -4.13 2.45
C VAL A 37 -3.12 -5.18 2.89
N CYS A 38 -3.22 -5.41 4.19
CA CYS A 38 -4.17 -6.36 4.79
C CYS A 38 -5.06 -5.64 5.78
N CYS A 39 -6.37 -5.67 5.54
CA CYS A 39 -7.38 -5.07 6.39
C CYS A 39 -8.15 -6.16 7.15
N TYR A 40 -8.41 -5.93 8.44
CA TYR A 40 -8.97 -6.95 9.34
C TYR A 40 -10.32 -7.50 8.86
N ASN A 41 -11.15 -6.67 8.21
CA ASN A 41 -12.49 -7.05 7.73
C ASN A 41 -12.61 -7.23 6.21
N GLU A 42 -11.61 -6.82 5.42
CA GLU A 42 -11.66 -6.87 3.94
C GLU A 42 -10.69 -7.92 3.37
N GLY A 43 -9.85 -8.52 4.22
CA GLY A 43 -8.79 -9.41 3.82
C GLY A 43 -7.57 -8.66 3.31
N CYS A 44 -6.68 -9.36 2.60
CA CYS A 44 -5.51 -8.73 2.01
C CYS A 44 -5.73 -8.39 0.55
N GLY A 45 -5.48 -7.12 0.20
CA GLY A 45 -5.46 -6.66 -1.17
C GLY A 45 -4.29 -7.22 -1.98
N ASP A 46 -4.23 -6.81 -3.23
CA ASP A 46 -3.24 -7.31 -4.19
C ASP A 46 -1.79 -6.94 -3.81
N THR A 47 -0.88 -7.84 -4.18
CA THR A 47 0.56 -7.60 -4.04
C THR A 47 0.99 -6.58 -5.10
N THR A 48 1.42 -5.40 -4.66
CA THR A 48 1.84 -4.32 -5.55
C THR A 48 3.36 -4.20 -5.56
N ALA A 49 3.99 -4.15 -6.74
CA ALA A 49 5.41 -3.82 -6.85
C ALA A 49 5.62 -2.33 -6.56
N ILE A 50 6.42 -2.02 -5.54
CA ILE A 50 6.69 -0.64 -5.09
C ILE A 50 8.06 -0.12 -5.53
N GLY A 51 8.93 -0.99 -6.05
CA GLY A 51 10.22 -0.58 -6.60
C GLY A 51 11.24 -1.70 -6.62
N ARG A 52 12.51 -1.32 -6.74
CA ARG A 52 13.63 -2.23 -6.55
C ARG A 52 14.03 -2.31 -5.09
N CYS A 53 14.48 -3.49 -4.71
CA CYS A 53 15.47 -3.66 -3.66
C CYS A 53 16.66 -4.43 -4.25
#